data_AF-A0A7S3CJT1-F1
#
_entry.id   AF-A0A7S3CJT1-F1
#
_cell.length_a   1.000
_cell.length_b   1.000
_cell.length_c   1.000
_cell.angle_alpha   90.00
_cell.angle_beta   90.00
_cell.angle_gamma   90.00
#
_symmetry.space_group_name_H-M   'P 1'
#
loop_
_entity.id
_entity.type
_entity.pdbx_description
1 polymer ?
#
loop_
_entity_poly.entity_id
_entity_poly.type
_entity_poly.pdbx_seq_one_letter_code
_entity_poly.pdbx_strand_id
1 'polypeptide(L)'
;MAGYKNLRTNVYSIQENFIETGNSKYYLLNEADQEAIDEASEDGIEFNTINGFVDAVQLLYSNASVSVLNITEPDEKYNDPEGIRVRNDPEESKRTFYDEIKLIIPEGLRNPQSLDTNRPSRLCIGPRRECVTGYRVKTRAMLTKMPGWYMTAYQNVQFFMQQLMTEQQYRAILDDFIRVNDNQGSQQKYQQLVEGYNFTNGVPKYKMLVKMAPNATEARRDFIANGIRSYFRDDQIVLLDLETSMVSITSSLALFQIFVGLIGAIALALAFFLLLISTTQNIKENVWEYGCLRAMGLTMDQGMRCFMYEQYSLILSSLILGTIVGLILACVVTAQFFLFLEFPFKLTFPYELVVVMYALAVATTFFAVYIPVSKVNKQRVAQTIKGSA
;
A
#
# COMPACT_ATOMS: atom_id res chain seq x y z
N MET A 1 22.16 -2.92 31.73
CA MET A 1 20.92 -3.71 31.78
C MET A 1 20.20 -3.56 30.46
N ALA A 2 20.49 -4.45 29.50
CA ALA A 2 19.80 -4.49 28.22
C ALA A 2 18.43 -5.14 28.46
N GLY A 3 17.45 -4.33 28.83
CA GLY A 3 16.07 -4.80 28.98
C GLY A 3 15.47 -5.01 27.59
N TYR A 4 14.91 -6.19 27.33
CA TYR A 4 14.04 -6.42 26.19
C TYR A 4 12.94 -5.35 26.19
N LYS A 5 12.81 -4.61 25.09
CA LYS A 5 11.82 -3.55 24.97
C LYS A 5 10.44 -4.20 24.90
N ASN A 6 9.57 -4.00 25.89
CA ASN A 6 8.21 -4.54 25.84
C ASN A 6 7.32 -3.64 24.99
N LEU A 7 6.71 -4.21 23.94
CA LEU A 7 5.73 -3.51 23.12
C LEU A 7 4.33 -4.07 23.36
N ARG A 8 3.35 -3.17 23.52
CA ARG A 8 1.94 -3.53 23.53
C ARG A 8 1.45 -3.66 22.09
N THR A 9 0.85 -4.79 21.78
CA THR A 9 0.25 -5.10 20.48
C THR A 9 -1.14 -5.73 20.68
N ASN A 10 -1.95 -5.71 19.62
CA ASN A 10 -3.21 -6.44 19.60
C ASN A 10 -3.00 -7.77 18.87
N VAL A 11 -3.50 -8.84 19.47
CA VAL A 11 -3.40 -10.19 18.94
C VAL A 11 -4.79 -10.65 18.51
N TYR A 12 -4.89 -11.22 17.32
CA TYR A 12 -6.14 -11.73 16.76
C TYR A 12 -5.96 -13.17 16.30
N SER A 13 -7.07 -13.89 16.22
CA SER A 13 -7.09 -15.20 15.56
C SER A 13 -7.50 -15.08 14.09
N ILE A 14 -7.00 -16.01 13.29
CA ILE A 14 -7.36 -16.18 11.89
C ILE A 14 -7.77 -17.62 11.62
N GLN A 15 -8.74 -17.82 10.73
CA GLN A 15 -9.18 -19.15 10.29
C GLN A 15 -8.32 -19.65 9.13
N GLU A 16 -8.18 -20.97 9.00
CA GLU A 16 -7.34 -21.62 7.99
C GLU A 16 -7.74 -21.21 6.55
N ASN A 17 -9.04 -21.10 6.27
CA ASN A 17 -9.59 -20.72 4.96
C ASN A 17 -9.58 -19.21 4.67
N PHE A 18 -8.92 -18.39 5.50
CA PHE A 18 -8.97 -16.93 5.38
C PHE A 18 -8.39 -16.43 4.06
N ILE A 19 -7.23 -16.96 3.66
CA ILE A 19 -6.53 -16.53 2.43
C ILE A 19 -7.35 -16.87 1.18
N GLU A 20 -7.98 -18.03 1.14
CA GLU A 20 -8.82 -18.45 0.00
C GLU A 20 -10.01 -17.51 -0.24
N THR A 21 -10.47 -16.88 0.84
CA THR A 21 -11.63 -15.97 0.86
C THR A 21 -11.22 -14.52 0.58
N GLY A 22 -10.05 -14.09 1.07
CA GLY A 22 -9.55 -12.73 0.94
C GLY A 22 -8.99 -12.42 -0.45
N ASN A 23 -9.00 -11.13 -0.83
CA ASN A 23 -8.29 -10.67 -2.02
C ASN A 23 -6.77 -10.59 -1.74
N SER A 24 -6.03 -11.55 -2.25
CA SER A 24 -4.59 -11.71 -2.02
C SER A 24 -3.69 -10.95 -3.00
N LYS A 25 -4.24 -10.11 -3.88
CA LYS A 25 -3.47 -9.32 -4.89
C LYS A 25 -2.33 -8.50 -4.30
N TYR A 26 -2.46 -8.06 -3.06
CA TYR A 26 -1.51 -7.19 -2.36
C TYR A 26 -0.83 -7.88 -1.16
N TYR A 27 -0.87 -9.21 -1.12
CA TYR A 27 -0.13 -9.98 -0.13
C TYR A 27 1.38 -9.81 -0.35
N LEU A 28 2.09 -9.38 0.70
CA LEU A 28 3.55 -9.16 0.68
C LEU A 28 4.18 -9.79 1.92
N LEU A 29 4.83 -10.93 1.69
CA LEU A 29 5.64 -11.67 2.66
C LEU A 29 7.10 -11.20 2.56
N ASN A 30 7.74 -10.97 3.71
CA ASN A 30 9.15 -10.62 3.78
C ASN A 30 10.00 -11.82 4.18
N GLU A 31 9.49 -12.62 5.11
CA GLU A 31 10.17 -13.80 5.63
C GLU A 31 9.16 -14.85 6.07
N ALA A 32 9.50 -16.12 5.85
CA ALA A 32 8.79 -17.27 6.39
C ALA A 32 9.79 -18.21 7.09
N ASP A 33 9.27 -18.99 8.02
CA ASP A 33 9.98 -20.04 8.73
C ASP A 33 10.42 -21.13 7.75
N GLN A 34 11.67 -21.04 7.28
CA GLN A 34 12.21 -21.95 6.27
C GLN A 34 12.37 -23.38 6.80
N GLU A 35 12.70 -23.52 8.08
CA GLU A 35 12.82 -24.82 8.76
C GLU A 35 11.48 -25.59 8.68
N ALA A 36 10.37 -24.90 8.91
CA ALA A 36 9.03 -25.49 8.76
C ALA A 36 8.69 -25.87 7.31
N ILE A 37 9.18 -25.08 6.35
CA ILE A 37 8.93 -25.33 4.92
C ILE A 37 9.71 -26.56 4.47
N ASP A 38 10.98 -26.66 4.86
CA ASP A 38 11.85 -27.76 4.49
C ASP A 38 11.39 -29.08 5.13
N GLU A 39 11.03 -29.07 6.42
CA GLU A 39 10.48 -30.25 7.12
C GLU A 39 9.15 -30.71 6.51
N ALA A 40 8.24 -29.79 6.20
CA ALA A 40 6.99 -30.15 5.54
C ALA A 40 7.21 -30.74 4.13
N SER A 41 8.23 -30.24 3.41
CA SER A 41 8.61 -30.75 2.10
C SER A 41 9.17 -32.19 2.19
N GLU A 42 9.95 -32.50 3.23
CA GLU A 42 10.41 -33.86 3.51
C GLU A 42 9.23 -34.82 3.80
N ASP A 43 8.20 -34.35 4.47
CA ASP A 43 6.95 -35.07 4.72
C ASP A 43 6.00 -35.14 3.50
N GLY A 44 6.40 -34.56 2.36
CA GLY A 44 5.60 -34.53 1.12
C GLY A 44 4.42 -33.55 1.14
N ILE A 45 4.43 -32.57 2.05
CA ILE A 45 3.42 -31.53 2.17
C ILE A 45 3.90 -30.26 1.46
N GLU A 46 3.26 -29.91 0.34
CA GLU A 46 3.54 -28.65 -0.36
C GLU A 46 2.63 -27.52 0.14
N PHE A 47 3.24 -26.36 0.43
CA PHE A 47 2.50 -25.15 0.77
C PHE A 47 2.03 -24.41 -0.48
N ASN A 48 0.82 -23.86 -0.42
CA ASN A 48 0.29 -23.02 -1.48
C ASN A 48 1.11 -21.73 -1.64
N THR A 49 1.23 -21.27 -2.88
CA THR A 49 1.93 -20.01 -3.20
C THR A 49 0.97 -18.91 -3.60
N ILE A 50 1.17 -17.71 -3.06
CA ILE A 50 0.40 -16.49 -3.28
C ILE A 50 1.35 -15.42 -3.81
N ASN A 51 1.16 -14.97 -5.06
CA ASN A 51 2.05 -13.99 -5.72
C ASN A 51 3.56 -14.38 -5.69
N GLY A 52 3.87 -15.68 -5.70
CA GLY A 52 5.25 -16.19 -5.62
C GLY A 52 5.80 -16.33 -4.19
N PHE A 53 4.98 -16.08 -3.16
CA PHE A 53 5.32 -16.24 -1.75
C PHE A 53 4.55 -17.40 -1.12
N VAL A 54 5.07 -18.02 -0.06
CA VAL A 54 4.36 -19.07 0.69
C VAL A 54 3.14 -18.51 1.43
N ASP A 55 2.07 -19.32 1.53
CA ASP A 55 0.91 -19.02 2.35
C ASP A 55 1.26 -19.05 3.85
N ALA A 56 1.38 -17.86 4.45
CA ALA A 56 1.69 -17.71 5.86
C ALA A 56 0.59 -18.26 6.79
N VAL A 57 -0.67 -18.30 6.35
CA VAL A 57 -1.76 -18.87 7.15
C VAL A 57 -1.66 -20.39 7.16
N GLN A 58 -1.41 -21.02 6.03
CA GLN A 58 -1.16 -22.47 5.99
C GLN A 58 0.07 -22.84 6.86
N LEU A 59 1.14 -22.05 6.78
CA LEU A 59 2.33 -22.21 7.62
C LEU A 59 2.05 -22.03 9.12
N LEU A 60 1.14 -21.12 9.47
CA LEU A 60 0.68 -20.89 10.84
C LEU A 60 -0.09 -22.09 11.41
N TYR A 61 -0.85 -22.79 10.57
CA TYR A 61 -1.60 -23.99 10.96
C TYR A 61 -0.72 -25.26 11.00
N SER A 62 0.37 -25.31 10.23
CA SER A 62 1.35 -26.41 10.30
C SER A 62 2.04 -26.51 11.67
N ASN A 63 2.39 -27.75 12.07
CA ASN A 63 3.15 -28.07 13.27
C ASN A 63 4.63 -28.39 12.99
N ALA A 64 5.06 -28.36 11.73
CA ALA A 64 6.47 -28.53 11.36
C ALA A 64 7.34 -27.48 12.06
N SER A 65 8.55 -27.87 12.48
CA SER A 65 9.57 -27.09 13.20
C SER A 65 9.18 -26.52 14.57
N VAL A 66 8.03 -26.94 15.11
CA VAL A 66 7.60 -26.54 16.45
C VAL A 66 8.27 -27.43 17.48
N SER A 67 9.06 -26.82 18.37
CA SER A 67 9.70 -27.59 19.44
C SER A 67 8.66 -28.05 20.45
N VAL A 68 8.48 -29.37 20.57
CA VAL A 68 7.74 -29.99 21.68
C VAL A 68 8.73 -30.23 22.81
N LEU A 69 8.66 -29.41 23.86
CA LEU A 69 9.48 -29.64 25.05
C LEU A 69 8.90 -30.83 25.83
N ASN A 70 9.43 -32.03 25.55
CA ASN A 70 9.13 -33.24 26.31
C ASN A 70 9.76 -33.16 27.70
N ILE A 71 9.02 -32.65 28.68
CA ILE A 71 9.46 -32.63 30.08
C ILE A 71 9.11 -33.97 30.71
N THR A 72 10.10 -34.86 30.82
CA THR A 72 9.96 -36.16 31.49
C THR A 72 10.29 -36.12 32.98
N GLU A 73 10.83 -35.00 33.51
CA GLU A 73 11.25 -34.90 34.91
C GLU A 73 10.69 -33.64 35.61
N PRO A 74 9.99 -33.76 36.76
CA PRO A 74 9.33 -32.63 37.44
C PRO A 74 10.29 -31.64 38.14
N ASP A 75 11.56 -32.00 38.33
CA ASP A 75 12.47 -31.34 39.27
C ASP A 75 13.64 -30.58 38.64
N GLU A 76 13.81 -30.63 37.31
CA GLU A 76 14.69 -29.67 36.62
C GLU A 76 13.96 -28.32 36.51
N LYS A 77 14.09 -27.55 37.60
CA LYS A 77 14.10 -26.09 37.65
C LYS A 77 13.88 -25.44 36.27
N TYR A 78 12.63 -25.06 35.97
CA TYR A 78 12.10 -23.83 35.31
C TYR A 78 13.06 -22.88 34.56
N ASN A 79 14.13 -23.38 34.00
CA ASN A 79 15.16 -22.67 33.27
C ASN A 79 15.03 -23.14 31.84
N ASP A 80 14.04 -22.57 31.16
CA ASP A 80 14.30 -22.18 29.77
C ASP A 80 15.68 -21.48 29.75
N PRO A 81 16.64 -21.90 28.89
CA PRO A 81 17.94 -21.26 28.79
C PRO A 81 17.85 -19.72 28.60
N GLU A 82 16.71 -19.23 28.12
CA GLU A 82 16.38 -17.81 27.93
C GLU A 82 15.53 -17.17 29.07
N GLY A 83 15.24 -17.92 30.14
CA GLY A 83 14.56 -17.42 31.34
C GLY A 83 13.07 -17.07 31.17
N ILE A 84 12.39 -17.59 30.15
CA ILE A 84 10.96 -17.37 29.92
C ILE A 84 10.15 -18.32 30.82
N ARG A 85 9.75 -17.84 32.01
CA ARG A 85 8.91 -18.60 32.94
C ARG A 85 7.47 -18.70 32.44
N VAL A 86 7.03 -19.91 32.12
CA VAL A 86 5.61 -20.30 32.13
C VAL A 86 5.27 -20.63 33.59
N ARG A 87 4.23 -20.02 34.15
CA ARG A 87 3.89 -20.09 35.58
C ARG A 87 3.65 -21.55 36.04
N ASN A 88 4.14 -21.90 37.23
CA ASN A 88 3.74 -23.12 37.96
C ASN A 88 2.29 -22.94 38.44
N ASP A 89 1.33 -23.55 37.75
CA ASP A 89 0.06 -23.90 38.38
C ASP A 89 0.04 -25.42 38.59
N PRO A 90 0.06 -25.92 39.84
CA PRO A 90 0.23 -27.34 40.13
C PRO A 90 -0.97 -28.24 39.80
N GLU A 91 -2.16 -27.70 39.47
CA GLU A 91 -3.39 -28.52 39.32
C GLU A 91 -3.75 -28.98 37.90
N GLU A 92 -3.06 -28.57 36.83
CA GLU A 92 -3.54 -28.85 35.46
C GLU A 92 -2.46 -29.31 34.46
N SER A 93 -1.64 -30.29 34.85
CA SER A 93 -0.63 -30.97 34.02
C SER A 93 -1.13 -31.71 32.75
N LYS A 94 -2.26 -31.31 32.14
CA LYS A 94 -2.89 -32.01 31.00
C LYS A 94 -3.23 -31.16 29.76
N ARG A 95 -3.05 -29.84 29.77
CA ARG A 95 -2.86 -29.10 28.50
C ARG A 95 -1.36 -29.08 28.26
N THR A 96 -0.88 -29.39 27.06
CA THR A 96 0.55 -29.29 26.73
C THR A 96 0.99 -27.83 26.94
N PHE A 97 1.47 -27.52 28.15
CA PHE A 97 1.90 -26.20 28.63
C PHE A 97 3.17 -25.69 27.91
N TYR A 98 3.58 -26.39 26.84
CA TYR A 98 4.94 -26.42 26.34
C TYR A 98 5.05 -26.40 24.80
N ASP A 99 3.92 -26.30 24.07
CA ASP A 99 3.95 -26.09 22.62
C ASP A 99 4.14 -24.59 22.32
N GLU A 100 5.14 -24.25 21.49
CA GLU A 100 5.38 -22.87 21.11
C GLU A 100 4.14 -22.26 20.45
N ILE A 101 3.79 -21.03 20.85
CA ILE A 101 2.70 -20.30 20.21
C ILE A 101 3.15 -19.83 18.85
N LYS A 102 2.37 -20.13 17.83
CA LYS A 102 2.68 -19.78 16.46
C LYS A 102 2.11 -18.39 16.18
N LEU A 103 2.96 -17.46 15.75
CA LEU A 103 2.54 -16.10 15.41
C LEU A 103 2.96 -15.69 14.00
N ILE A 104 2.05 -15.00 13.33
CA ILE A 104 2.37 -14.12 12.21
C ILE A 104 2.56 -12.72 12.76
N ILE A 105 3.71 -12.12 12.45
CA ILE A 105 4.15 -10.84 13.02
C ILE A 105 4.35 -9.83 11.89
N PRO A 106 4.00 -8.55 12.09
CA PRO A 106 4.34 -7.51 11.10
C PRO A 106 5.86 -7.28 11.00
N GLU A 107 6.35 -7.07 9.77
CA GLU A 107 7.77 -6.87 9.48
C GLU A 107 8.39 -5.72 10.31
N GLY A 108 7.62 -4.66 10.59
CA GLY A 108 8.09 -3.51 11.35
C GLY A 108 8.45 -3.80 12.81
N LEU A 109 8.15 -5.00 13.34
CA LEU A 109 8.58 -5.42 14.68
C LEU A 109 9.98 -6.06 14.70
N ARG A 110 10.57 -6.38 13.54
CA ARG A 110 11.89 -7.02 13.43
C ARG A 110 12.95 -6.31 14.27
N ASN A 111 13.20 -5.03 13.98
CA ASN A 111 14.27 -4.29 14.66
C ASN A 111 13.90 -3.79 16.06
N PRO A 112 12.68 -3.24 16.31
CA PRO A 112 12.33 -2.75 17.64
C PRO A 112 12.22 -3.82 18.72
N GLN A 113 11.94 -5.07 18.34
CA GLN A 113 11.80 -6.21 19.25
C GLN A 113 12.88 -7.28 19.02
N SER A 114 13.82 -7.06 18.09
CA SER A 114 14.83 -8.03 17.66
C SER A 114 14.24 -9.38 17.23
N LEU A 115 13.01 -9.37 16.71
CA LEU A 115 12.26 -10.57 16.30
C LEU A 115 12.70 -11.04 14.92
N ASP A 116 12.66 -12.35 14.74
CA ASP A 116 12.98 -13.03 13.48
C ASP A 116 12.27 -14.39 13.47
N THR A 117 12.24 -15.09 12.34
CA THR A 117 11.69 -16.47 12.29
C THR A 117 12.57 -17.47 13.05
N ASN A 118 13.88 -17.24 13.04
CA ASN A 118 14.88 -18.08 13.69
C ASN A 118 15.11 -17.78 15.17
N ARG A 119 14.60 -16.65 15.68
CA ARG A 119 14.84 -16.22 17.06
C ARG A 119 13.65 -16.55 17.96
N PRO A 120 13.90 -17.15 19.15
CA PRO A 120 12.83 -17.38 20.10
C PRO A 120 12.29 -16.04 20.58
N SER A 121 10.97 -15.97 20.77
CA SER A 121 10.30 -14.78 21.24
C SER A 121 9.32 -15.11 22.37
N ARG A 122 8.89 -14.07 23.09
CA ARG A 122 8.00 -14.20 24.25
C ARG A 122 6.77 -13.34 24.07
N LEU A 123 5.60 -13.96 24.15
CA LEU A 123 4.33 -13.25 24.28
C LEU A 123 3.95 -13.14 25.75
N CYS A 124 3.69 -11.92 26.19
CA CYS A 124 3.26 -11.63 27.54
C CYS A 124 1.80 -11.16 27.55
N ILE A 125 0.99 -11.79 28.38
CA ILE A 125 -0.43 -11.48 28.52
C ILE A 125 -0.70 -11.07 29.96
N GLY A 126 -1.33 -9.92 30.14
CA GLY A 126 -1.59 -9.34 31.45
C GLY A 126 -2.02 -7.87 31.37
N PRO A 127 -2.39 -7.28 32.53
CA PRO A 127 -2.69 -5.87 32.64
C PRO A 127 -1.44 -5.00 32.34
N ARG A 128 -1.66 -3.68 32.20
CA ARG A 128 -0.59 -2.75 31.80
C ARG A 128 0.65 -2.90 32.69
N ARG A 129 1.80 -3.15 32.04
CA ARG A 129 3.16 -3.24 32.63
C ARG A 129 3.45 -4.51 33.44
N GLU A 130 2.52 -5.46 33.50
CA GLU A 130 2.71 -6.74 34.20
C GLU A 130 2.52 -7.91 33.23
N CYS A 131 3.53 -8.79 33.16
CA CYS A 131 3.40 -10.05 32.44
C CYS A 131 2.90 -11.11 33.41
N VAL A 132 1.61 -11.40 33.36
CA VAL A 132 0.94 -12.36 34.26
C VAL A 132 1.14 -13.78 33.74
N THR A 133 0.95 -13.96 32.43
CA THR A 133 1.19 -15.23 31.74
C THR A 133 2.15 -14.98 30.58
N GLY A 134 3.28 -15.69 30.57
CA GLY A 134 4.27 -15.66 29.49
C GLY A 134 4.21 -16.93 28.67
N TYR A 135 4.27 -16.80 27.35
CA TYR A 135 4.32 -17.90 26.41
C TYR A 135 5.54 -17.77 25.51
N ARG A 136 6.17 -18.90 25.20
CA ARG A 136 7.20 -18.97 24.15
C ARG A 136 6.52 -18.92 22.79
N VAL A 137 7.10 -18.18 21.86
CA VAL A 137 6.54 -17.92 20.53
C VAL A 137 7.55 -18.31 19.45
N LYS A 138 7.05 -19.07 18.47
CA LYS A 138 7.71 -19.30 17.19
C LYS A 138 7.06 -18.39 16.14
N THR A 139 7.84 -17.49 15.57
CA THR A 139 7.40 -16.59 14.50
C THR A 139 7.37 -17.38 13.19
N ARG A 140 6.18 -17.61 12.63
CA ARG A 140 6.02 -18.40 11.40
C ARG A 140 6.25 -17.59 10.15
N ALA A 141 5.86 -16.33 10.17
CA ALA A 141 6.00 -15.44 9.03
C ALA A 141 6.05 -13.97 9.48
N MET A 142 6.80 -13.19 8.71
CA MET A 142 6.85 -11.74 8.82
C MET A 142 6.35 -11.09 7.54
N LEU A 143 5.30 -10.25 7.67
CA LEU A 143 4.63 -9.65 6.51
C LEU A 143 4.61 -8.13 6.58
N THR A 144 4.75 -7.52 5.40
CA THR A 144 4.49 -6.09 5.20
C THR A 144 3.02 -5.84 4.91
N LYS A 145 2.35 -6.71 4.13
CA LYS A 145 0.92 -6.55 3.78
C LYS A 145 0.17 -7.87 3.87
N MET A 146 -0.98 -7.81 4.53
CA MET A 146 -1.92 -8.92 4.60
C MET A 146 -3.36 -8.44 4.37
N PRO A 147 -4.17 -9.15 3.56
CA PRO A 147 -5.54 -8.75 3.27
C PRO A 147 -6.37 -8.56 4.54
N GLY A 148 -7.01 -7.40 4.69
CA GLY A 148 -7.90 -7.11 5.82
C GLY A 148 -7.21 -6.85 7.17
N TRP A 149 -5.87 -6.87 7.24
CA TRP A 149 -5.12 -6.67 8.48
C TRP A 149 -4.12 -5.52 8.35
N TYR A 150 -3.92 -4.79 9.45
CA TYR A 150 -2.94 -3.71 9.50
C TYR A 150 -1.55 -4.26 9.81
N MET A 151 -0.82 -4.55 8.74
CA MET A 151 0.59 -4.92 8.77
C MET A 151 1.43 -3.86 8.04
N THR A 152 2.66 -3.66 8.51
CA THR A 152 3.57 -2.64 8.01
C THR A 152 5.02 -3.01 8.34
N ALA A 153 5.95 -2.66 7.46
CA ALA A 153 7.39 -2.68 7.68
C ALA A 153 7.88 -1.46 8.48
N TYR A 154 7.05 -0.43 8.66
CA TYR A 154 7.45 0.78 9.38
C TYR A 154 7.46 0.60 10.90
N GLN A 155 8.65 0.70 11.48
CA GLN A 155 8.89 0.59 12.92
C GLN A 155 8.17 1.66 13.76
N ASN A 156 7.92 2.85 13.19
CA ASN A 156 7.30 3.96 13.91
C ASN A 156 5.80 3.73 14.20
N VAL A 157 5.17 2.79 13.50
CA VAL A 157 3.73 2.49 13.61
C VAL A 157 3.47 1.25 14.50
N GLN A 158 4.47 0.87 15.30
CA GLN A 158 4.48 -0.34 16.15
C GLN A 158 3.26 -0.53 17.06
N PHE A 159 2.59 0.55 17.48
CA PHE A 159 1.43 0.48 18.37
C PHE A 159 0.12 0.04 17.70
N PHE A 160 0.01 0.19 16.37
CA PHE A 160 -1.18 -0.20 15.61
C PHE A 160 -1.06 -1.58 14.96
N MET A 161 0.12 -2.20 15.09
CA MET A 161 0.42 -3.49 14.50
C MET A 161 -0.46 -4.59 15.10
N GLN A 162 -0.94 -5.46 14.21
CA GLN A 162 -1.80 -6.58 14.54
C GLN A 162 -1.03 -7.87 14.32
N GLN A 163 -0.99 -8.74 15.33
CA GLN A 163 -0.39 -10.07 15.24
C GLN A 163 -1.49 -11.12 15.10
N LEU A 164 -1.19 -12.21 14.39
CA LEU A 164 -2.17 -13.24 14.11
C LEU A 164 -1.71 -14.60 14.64
N MET A 165 -2.65 -15.36 15.18
CA MET A 165 -2.47 -16.73 15.65
C MET A 165 -3.62 -17.63 15.19
N THR A 166 -3.46 -18.94 15.39
CA THR A 166 -4.55 -19.89 15.15
C THR A 166 -5.72 -19.66 16.11
N GLU A 167 -6.92 -20.01 15.68
CA GLU A 167 -8.13 -19.88 16.52
C GLU A 167 -8.06 -20.75 17.79
N GLN A 168 -7.46 -21.94 17.67
CA GLN A 168 -7.28 -22.88 18.78
C GLN A 168 -6.33 -22.31 19.86
N GLN A 169 -5.18 -21.77 19.47
CA GLN A 169 -4.23 -21.15 20.40
C GLN A 169 -4.81 -19.89 21.06
N TYR A 170 -5.56 -19.09 20.30
CA TYR A 170 -6.25 -17.92 20.85
C TYR A 170 -7.26 -18.30 21.92
N ARG A 171 -8.02 -19.39 21.69
CA ARG A 171 -9.00 -19.88 22.67
C ARG A 171 -8.35 -20.37 23.95
N ALA A 172 -7.24 -21.10 23.83
CA ALA A 172 -6.46 -21.58 24.97
C ALA A 172 -5.93 -20.42 25.82
N ILE A 173 -5.28 -19.45 25.17
CA ILE A 173 -4.79 -18.22 25.80
C ILE A 173 -5.92 -17.46 26.53
N LEU A 174 -7.09 -17.36 25.89
CA LEU A 174 -8.23 -16.65 26.46
C LEU A 174 -8.77 -17.36 27.71
N ASP A 175 -8.85 -18.69 27.70
CA ASP A 175 -9.19 -19.48 28.90
C ASP A 175 -8.21 -19.20 30.03
N ASP A 176 -6.91 -19.26 29.73
CA ASP A 176 -5.85 -19.07 30.73
C ASP A 176 -5.90 -17.65 31.31
N PHE A 177 -6.14 -16.64 30.47
CA PHE A 177 -6.31 -15.26 30.92
C PHE A 177 -7.53 -15.08 31.83
N ILE A 178 -8.67 -15.70 31.49
CA ILE A 178 -9.89 -15.61 32.30
C ILE A 178 -9.68 -16.28 33.66
N ARG A 179 -9.08 -17.48 33.68
CA ARG A 179 -8.79 -18.23 34.91
C ARG A 179 -7.87 -17.46 35.84
N VAL A 180 -6.78 -16.91 35.30
CA VAL A 180 -5.76 -16.24 36.12
C VAL A 180 -6.24 -14.87 36.62
N ASN A 181 -7.12 -14.19 35.87
CA ASN A 181 -7.57 -12.83 36.17
C ASN A 181 -9.02 -12.75 36.69
N ASP A 182 -9.51 -13.83 37.29
CA ASP A 182 -10.92 -13.96 37.73
C ASP A 182 -11.34 -12.87 38.75
N ASN A 183 -10.40 -12.43 39.59
CA ASN A 183 -10.60 -11.36 40.57
C ASN A 183 -11.03 -10.00 39.96
N GLN A 184 -10.86 -9.79 38.65
CA GLN A 184 -11.21 -8.53 37.98
C GLN A 184 -12.57 -8.54 37.27
N GLY A 185 -13.41 -9.57 37.48
CA GLY A 185 -14.72 -9.68 36.80
C GLY A 185 -14.61 -9.98 35.30
N SER A 186 -13.43 -10.41 34.84
CA SER A 186 -13.15 -10.72 33.43
C SER A 186 -14.05 -11.83 32.90
N GLN A 187 -14.34 -12.84 33.74
CA GLN A 187 -15.23 -13.94 33.39
C GLN A 187 -16.67 -13.48 33.15
N GLN A 188 -17.22 -12.65 34.04
CA GLN A 188 -18.58 -12.10 33.88
C GLN A 188 -18.69 -11.24 32.62
N LYS A 189 -17.69 -10.38 32.37
CA LYS A 189 -17.64 -9.55 31.16
C LYS A 189 -17.58 -10.40 29.88
N TYR A 190 -16.79 -11.46 29.87
CA TYR A 190 -16.73 -12.37 28.74
C TYR A 190 -18.04 -13.15 28.55
N GLN A 191 -18.65 -13.63 29.64
CA GLN A 191 -19.97 -14.28 29.58
C GLN A 191 -21.03 -13.36 28.98
N GLN A 192 -21.09 -12.09 29.40
CA GLN A 192 -22.00 -11.09 28.82
C GLN A 192 -21.76 -10.85 27.33
N LEU A 193 -20.50 -10.91 26.86
CA LEU A 193 -20.17 -10.74 25.44
C LEU A 193 -20.60 -11.94 24.59
N VAL A 194 -20.59 -13.14 25.16
CA VAL A 194 -20.94 -14.39 24.47
C VAL A 194 -22.42 -14.75 24.65
N GLU A 195 -23.09 -14.19 25.66
CA GLU A 195 -24.49 -14.44 25.95
C GLU A 195 -25.39 -14.14 24.74
N GLY A 196 -26.20 -15.11 24.34
CA GLY A 196 -27.11 -14.99 23.20
C GLY A 196 -26.46 -15.12 21.82
N TYR A 197 -25.18 -15.53 21.75
CA TYR A 197 -24.46 -15.87 20.52
C TYR A 197 -23.91 -17.30 20.55
N ASN A 198 -24.00 -17.99 19.42
CA ASN A 198 -23.36 -19.30 19.22
C ASN A 198 -22.08 -19.12 18.39
N PHE A 199 -21.01 -18.67 19.04
CA PHE A 199 -19.73 -18.47 18.36
C PHE A 199 -19.03 -19.80 18.11
N THR A 200 -18.50 -19.99 16.90
CA THR A 200 -17.57 -21.08 16.60
C THR A 200 -16.37 -21.02 17.55
N ASN A 201 -16.06 -22.15 18.20
CA ASN A 201 -15.03 -22.30 19.23
C ASN A 201 -15.19 -21.35 20.44
N GLY A 202 -16.35 -20.74 20.64
CA GLY A 202 -16.60 -19.78 21.72
C GLY A 202 -15.85 -18.45 21.58
N VAL A 203 -15.23 -18.15 20.43
CA VAL A 203 -14.43 -16.92 20.27
C VAL A 203 -15.25 -15.85 19.53
N PRO A 204 -15.46 -14.65 20.13
CA PRO A 204 -16.10 -13.53 19.43
C PRO A 204 -15.35 -13.16 18.16
N LYS A 205 -16.09 -12.90 17.08
CA LYS A 205 -15.52 -12.64 15.75
C LYS A 205 -15.41 -11.13 15.50
N TYR A 206 -14.23 -10.69 15.03
CA TYR A 206 -13.95 -9.29 14.74
C TYR A 206 -14.27 -8.90 13.29
N LYS A 207 -14.02 -9.81 12.34
CA LYS A 207 -14.22 -9.61 10.89
C LYS A 207 -14.73 -10.90 10.26
N MET A 208 -15.58 -10.76 9.24
CA MET A 208 -16.03 -11.87 8.39
C MET A 208 -15.81 -11.47 6.94
N LEU A 209 -15.18 -12.37 6.18
CA LEU A 209 -15.04 -12.23 4.73
C LEU A 209 -16.02 -13.20 4.07
N VAL A 210 -16.71 -12.72 3.04
CA VAL A 210 -17.65 -13.54 2.26
C VAL A 210 -17.23 -13.46 0.80
N LYS A 211 -16.75 -14.57 0.26
CA LYS A 211 -16.37 -14.67 -1.15
C LYS A 211 -17.61 -14.92 -1.99
N MET A 212 -17.89 -14.01 -2.91
CA MET A 212 -18.96 -14.15 -3.90
C MET A 212 -18.46 -14.90 -5.13
N ALA A 213 -19.39 -15.50 -5.87
CA ALA A 213 -19.08 -16.05 -7.19
C ALA A 213 -18.58 -14.93 -8.12
N PRO A 214 -17.60 -15.20 -9.01
CA PRO A 214 -16.94 -14.17 -9.81
C PRO A 214 -17.89 -13.41 -10.76
N ASN A 215 -19.01 -14.04 -11.15
CA ASN A 215 -20.01 -13.46 -12.04
C ASN A 215 -21.33 -13.11 -11.31
N ALA A 216 -21.28 -12.92 -9.98
CA ALA A 216 -22.46 -12.53 -9.23
C ALA A 216 -22.94 -11.14 -9.68
N THR A 217 -24.22 -11.02 -10.04
CA THR A 217 -24.81 -9.73 -10.42
C THR A 217 -24.90 -8.78 -9.22
N GLU A 218 -24.90 -7.47 -9.47
CA GLU A 218 -25.06 -6.43 -8.44
C GLU A 218 -26.31 -6.67 -7.58
N ALA A 219 -27.46 -6.91 -8.22
CA ALA A 219 -28.70 -7.23 -7.52
C ALA A 219 -28.59 -8.47 -6.62
N ARG A 220 -27.80 -9.49 -7.02
CA ARG A 220 -27.57 -10.67 -6.19
C ARG A 220 -26.67 -10.35 -5.00
N ARG A 221 -25.62 -9.55 -5.20
CA ARG A 221 -24.74 -9.10 -4.11
C ARG A 221 -25.50 -8.25 -3.11
N ASP A 222 -26.33 -7.31 -3.57
CA ASP A 222 -27.18 -6.49 -2.71
C ASP A 222 -28.20 -7.32 -1.94
N PHE A 223 -28.82 -8.30 -2.60
CA PHE A 223 -29.73 -9.22 -1.93
C PHE A 223 -29.03 -9.97 -0.78
N ILE A 224 -27.82 -10.50 -1.02
CA ILE A 224 -27.04 -11.19 0.01
C ILE A 224 -26.59 -10.21 1.10
N ALA A 225 -26.11 -9.03 0.73
CA ALA A 225 -25.67 -7.99 1.66
C ALA A 225 -26.81 -7.53 2.58
N ASN A 226 -28.01 -7.33 2.04
CA ASN A 226 -29.20 -6.97 2.82
C ASN A 226 -29.66 -8.13 3.70
N GLY A 227 -29.57 -9.37 3.21
CA GLY A 227 -29.77 -10.57 4.02
C GLY A 227 -28.83 -10.62 5.23
N ILE A 228 -27.53 -10.37 5.02
CA ILE A 228 -26.53 -10.33 6.10
C ILE A 228 -26.81 -9.17 7.06
N ARG A 229 -27.11 -7.96 6.55
CA ARG A 229 -27.45 -6.79 7.36
C ARG A 229 -28.63 -7.04 8.28
N SER A 230 -29.61 -7.86 7.87
CA SER A 230 -30.77 -8.16 8.72
C SER A 230 -30.42 -8.90 10.01
N TYR A 231 -29.23 -9.52 10.09
CA TYR A 231 -28.71 -10.15 11.30
C TYR A 231 -27.91 -9.22 12.20
N PHE A 232 -27.65 -7.98 11.79
CA PHE A 232 -26.90 -7.04 12.60
C PHE A 232 -27.76 -6.57 13.77
N ARG A 233 -27.28 -6.81 14.99
CA ARG A 233 -27.94 -6.37 16.23
C ARG A 233 -27.50 -4.99 16.70
N ASP A 234 -26.44 -4.46 16.09
CA ASP A 234 -25.80 -3.19 16.45
C ASP A 234 -25.41 -2.44 15.16
N ASP A 235 -25.56 -1.12 15.20
CA ASP A 235 -25.17 -0.18 14.13
C ASP A 235 -23.64 -0.06 13.99
N GLN A 236 -22.88 -0.61 14.94
CA GLN A 236 -21.41 -0.66 14.87
C GLN A 236 -20.86 -1.64 13.82
N ILE A 237 -21.69 -2.56 13.30
CA ILE A 237 -21.27 -3.54 12.29
C ILE A 237 -21.36 -2.92 10.90
N VAL A 238 -20.21 -2.78 10.23
CA VAL A 238 -20.13 -2.23 8.88
C VAL A 238 -20.01 -3.35 7.85
N LEU A 239 -20.93 -3.39 6.89
CA LEU A 239 -20.82 -4.24 5.71
C LEU A 239 -20.19 -3.46 4.56
N LEU A 240 -19.04 -3.93 4.09
CA LEU A 240 -18.34 -3.36 2.94
C LEU A 240 -18.44 -4.30 1.72
N ASP A 241 -19.05 -3.83 0.64
CA ASP A 241 -18.94 -4.49 -0.67
C ASP A 241 -17.72 -3.95 -1.41
N LEU A 242 -16.73 -4.83 -1.63
CA LEU A 242 -15.48 -4.49 -2.30
C LEU A 242 -15.69 -4.12 -3.77
N GLU A 243 -16.62 -4.75 -4.49
CA GLU A 243 -16.81 -4.47 -5.92
C GLU A 243 -17.41 -3.09 -6.12
N THR A 244 -18.46 -2.79 -5.36
CA THR A 244 -19.09 -1.45 -5.33
C THR A 244 -18.08 -0.36 -4.89
N SER A 245 -17.24 -0.66 -3.90
CA SER A 245 -16.17 0.25 -3.47
C SER A 245 -15.13 0.49 -4.57
N MET A 246 -14.73 -0.55 -5.30
CA MET A 246 -13.80 -0.43 -6.43
C MET A 246 -14.41 0.39 -7.58
N VAL A 247 -15.69 0.17 -7.91
CA VAL A 247 -16.41 0.99 -8.90
C VAL A 247 -16.43 2.45 -8.47
N SER A 248 -16.72 2.75 -7.19
CA SER A 248 -16.67 4.11 -6.67
C SER A 248 -15.27 4.73 -6.80
N ILE A 249 -14.21 4.00 -6.42
CA ILE A 249 -12.82 4.47 -6.51
C ILE A 249 -12.45 4.77 -7.97
N THR A 250 -12.75 3.85 -8.89
CA THR A 250 -12.45 4.03 -10.32
C THR A 250 -13.22 5.20 -10.92
N SER A 251 -14.46 5.41 -10.50
CA SER A 251 -15.28 6.54 -10.93
C SER A 251 -14.72 7.88 -10.43
N SER A 252 -14.29 7.94 -9.16
CA SER A 252 -13.61 9.13 -8.62
C SER A 252 -12.28 9.40 -9.33
N LEU A 253 -11.52 8.36 -9.66
CA LEU A 253 -10.28 8.50 -10.44
C LEU A 253 -10.54 9.00 -11.87
N ALA A 254 -11.61 8.55 -12.52
CA ALA A 254 -12.00 9.04 -13.84
C ALA A 254 -12.36 10.54 -13.81
N LEU A 255 -13.13 10.98 -12.80
CA LEU A 255 -13.42 12.40 -12.61
C LEU A 255 -12.15 13.23 -12.36
N PHE A 256 -11.22 12.69 -11.57
CA PHE A 256 -9.93 13.32 -11.33
C PHE A 256 -9.11 13.45 -12.62
N GLN A 257 -9.10 12.43 -13.48
CA GLN A 257 -8.43 12.49 -14.79
C GLN A 257 -9.03 13.57 -15.70
N ILE A 258 -10.35 13.70 -15.73
CA ILE A 258 -11.03 14.76 -16.50
C ILE A 258 -10.62 16.15 -15.98
N PHE A 259 -10.60 16.32 -14.65
CA PHE A 259 -10.20 17.58 -14.02
C PHE A 259 -8.74 17.95 -14.33
N VAL A 260 -7.82 16.99 -14.23
CA VAL A 260 -6.41 17.19 -14.61
C VAL A 260 -6.28 17.54 -16.10
N GLY A 261 -7.05 16.86 -16.97
CA GLY A 261 -7.12 17.17 -18.40
C GLY A 261 -7.58 18.61 -18.69
N LEU A 262 -8.60 19.09 -17.97
CA LEU A 262 -9.09 20.47 -18.09
C LEU A 262 -8.02 21.48 -17.67
N ILE A 263 -7.34 21.25 -16.53
CA ILE A 263 -6.24 22.11 -16.09
C ILE A 263 -5.12 22.12 -17.13
N GLY A 264 -4.77 20.95 -17.67
CA GLY A 264 -3.79 20.83 -18.75
C GLY A 264 -4.17 21.64 -19.99
N ALA A 265 -5.43 21.59 -20.42
CA ALA A 265 -5.93 22.37 -21.55
C ALA A 265 -5.85 23.89 -21.30
N ILE A 266 -6.21 24.35 -20.10
CA ILE A 266 -6.09 25.76 -19.71
C ILE A 266 -4.62 26.19 -19.71
N ALA A 267 -3.74 25.39 -19.13
CA ALA A 267 -2.30 25.66 -19.10
C ALA A 267 -1.71 25.73 -20.52
N LEU A 268 -2.13 24.85 -21.43
CA LEU A 268 -1.70 24.87 -22.83
C LEU A 268 -2.19 26.14 -23.55
N ALA A 269 -3.44 26.55 -23.33
CA ALA A 269 -3.97 27.78 -23.90
C ALA A 269 -3.20 29.01 -23.41
N LEU A 270 -2.91 29.08 -22.11
CA LEU A 270 -2.09 30.15 -21.53
C LEU A 270 -0.67 30.14 -22.10
N ALA A 271 -0.04 28.97 -22.21
CA ALA A 271 1.28 28.82 -22.81
C ALA A 271 1.29 29.30 -24.27
N PHE A 272 0.25 29.00 -25.04
CA PHE A 272 0.11 29.51 -26.41
C PHE A 272 0.06 31.05 -26.46
N PHE A 273 -0.73 31.70 -25.60
CA PHE A 273 -0.78 33.16 -25.56
C PHE A 273 0.55 33.77 -25.11
N LEU A 274 1.24 33.16 -24.15
CA LEU A 274 2.57 33.59 -23.72
C LEU A 274 3.59 33.47 -24.87
N LEU A 275 3.57 32.36 -25.61
CA LEU A 275 4.40 32.18 -26.81
C LEU A 275 4.09 33.24 -27.87
N LEU A 276 2.81 33.53 -28.14
CA LEU A 276 2.41 34.54 -29.11
C LEU A 276 2.90 35.93 -28.72
N ILE A 277 2.74 36.32 -27.45
CA ILE A 277 3.20 37.63 -26.95
C ILE A 277 4.73 37.72 -27.04
N SER A 278 5.43 36.68 -26.57
CA SER A 278 6.90 36.65 -26.58
C SER A 278 7.48 36.69 -27.99
N THR A 279 6.95 35.88 -28.91
CA THR A 279 7.37 35.87 -30.32
C THR A 279 7.07 37.21 -31.01
N THR A 280 5.91 37.80 -30.75
CA THR A 280 5.56 39.13 -31.29
C THR A 280 6.54 40.19 -30.80
N GLN A 281 6.95 40.14 -29.53
CA GLN A 281 7.93 41.06 -28.95
C GLN A 281 9.33 40.88 -29.56
N ASN A 282 9.80 39.63 -29.65
CA ASN A 282 11.09 39.31 -30.29
C ASN A 282 11.11 39.80 -31.74
N ILE A 283 10.06 39.54 -32.52
CA ILE A 283 9.96 40.05 -33.89
C ILE A 283 10.03 41.57 -33.92
N LYS A 284 9.30 42.27 -33.03
CA LYS A 284 9.28 43.74 -32.93
C LYS A 284 10.66 44.33 -32.68
N GLU A 285 11.43 43.74 -31.78
CA GLU A 285 12.79 44.16 -31.45
C GLU A 285 13.73 43.98 -32.66
N ASN A 286 13.54 42.91 -33.44
CA ASN A 286 14.35 42.56 -34.60
C ASN A 286 13.79 43.06 -35.95
N VAL A 287 12.78 43.95 -35.94
CA VAL A 287 12.13 44.46 -37.18
C VAL A 287 13.12 45.19 -38.08
N TRP A 288 14.02 45.97 -37.50
CA TRP A 288 14.99 46.76 -38.26
C TRP A 288 15.96 45.86 -39.04
N GLU A 289 16.51 44.83 -38.38
CA GLU A 289 17.39 43.84 -39.01
C GLU A 289 16.67 43.10 -40.15
N TYR A 290 15.42 42.67 -39.89
CA TYR A 290 14.59 42.03 -40.89
C TYR A 290 14.31 42.95 -42.10
N GLY A 291 14.09 44.25 -41.86
CA GLY A 291 13.92 45.28 -42.90
C GLY A 291 15.16 45.46 -43.78
N CYS A 292 16.36 45.48 -43.17
CA CYS A 292 17.63 45.51 -43.89
C CYS A 292 17.82 44.26 -44.77
N LEU A 293 17.55 43.06 -44.25
CA LEU A 293 17.64 41.82 -45.02
C LEU A 293 16.67 41.79 -46.21
N ARG A 294 15.43 42.29 -46.02
CA ARG A 294 14.47 42.44 -47.12
C ARG A 294 14.96 43.43 -48.19
N ALA A 295 15.65 44.50 -47.81
CA ALA A 295 16.22 45.45 -48.76
C ALA A 295 17.38 44.86 -49.59
N MET A 296 18.10 43.87 -49.04
CA MET A 296 19.15 43.12 -49.74
C MET A 296 18.60 42.00 -50.64
N GLY A 297 17.28 41.78 -50.68
CA GLY A 297 16.63 40.81 -51.56
C GLY A 297 16.07 39.56 -50.88
N LEU A 298 15.99 39.52 -49.54
CA LEU A 298 15.35 38.40 -48.83
C LEU A 298 13.85 38.31 -49.16
N THR A 299 13.39 37.14 -49.59
CA THR A 299 11.97 36.88 -49.87
C THR A 299 11.15 36.74 -48.58
N MET A 300 9.85 37.01 -48.65
CA MET A 300 8.94 36.89 -47.49
C MET A 300 8.92 35.46 -46.91
N ASP A 301 8.99 34.45 -47.79
CA ASP A 301 8.98 33.04 -47.40
C ASP A 301 10.27 32.61 -46.71
N GLN A 302 11.43 33.10 -47.18
CA GLN A 302 12.72 32.86 -46.52
C GLN A 302 12.76 33.50 -45.13
N GLY A 303 12.21 34.70 -44.98
CA GLY A 303 12.05 35.35 -43.68
C GLY A 303 11.16 34.58 -42.72
N MET A 304 9.99 34.12 -43.20
CA MET A 304 9.07 33.30 -42.40
C MET A 304 9.73 32.00 -41.93
N ARG A 305 10.49 31.33 -42.80
CA ARG A 305 11.24 30.11 -42.44
C ARG A 305 12.29 30.37 -41.36
N CYS A 306 12.98 31.52 -41.41
CA CYS A 306 13.99 31.88 -40.42
C CYS A 306 13.36 31.98 -39.01
N PHE A 307 12.29 32.76 -38.86
CA PHE A 307 11.59 32.89 -37.57
C PHE A 307 10.96 31.57 -37.10
N MET A 308 10.47 30.75 -38.03
CA MET A 308 9.98 29.40 -37.68
C MET A 308 11.09 28.52 -37.13
N TYR A 309 12.26 28.47 -37.76
CA TYR A 309 13.38 27.65 -37.27
C TYR A 309 13.90 28.11 -35.90
N GLU A 310 13.97 29.42 -35.68
CA GLU A 310 14.32 29.98 -34.36
C GLU A 310 13.37 29.43 -33.28
N GLN A 311 12.06 29.55 -33.50
CA GLN A 311 11.08 29.14 -32.50
C GLN A 311 10.95 27.63 -32.34
N TYR A 312 11.07 26.85 -33.43
CA TYR A 312 11.13 25.40 -33.32
C TYR A 312 12.36 24.92 -32.55
N SER A 313 13.52 25.57 -32.70
CA SER A 313 14.72 25.21 -31.94
C SER A 313 14.53 25.42 -30.43
N LEU A 314 13.85 26.52 -30.05
CA LEU A 314 13.51 26.81 -28.67
C LEU A 314 12.52 25.80 -28.10
N ILE A 315 11.41 25.55 -28.80
CA ILE A 315 10.36 24.64 -28.32
C ILE A 315 10.83 23.19 -28.26
N LEU A 316 11.63 22.73 -29.22
CA LEU A 316 12.21 21.38 -29.16
C LEU A 316 13.12 21.23 -27.93
N SER A 317 13.96 22.24 -27.66
CA SER A 317 14.82 22.28 -26.47
C SER A 317 13.99 22.29 -25.17
N SER A 318 12.93 23.09 -25.13
CA SER A 318 12.01 23.16 -23.99
C SER A 318 11.22 21.87 -23.78
N LEU A 319 10.81 21.17 -24.84
CA LEU A 319 10.12 19.87 -24.73
C LEU A 319 11.01 18.82 -24.09
N ILE A 320 12.29 18.74 -24.51
CA ILE A 320 13.27 17.82 -23.94
C ILE A 320 13.49 18.14 -22.45
N LEU A 321 13.80 19.40 -22.11
CA LEU A 321 14.05 19.81 -20.73
C LEU A 321 12.79 19.64 -19.85
N GLY A 322 11.63 20.04 -20.34
CA GLY A 322 10.36 19.91 -19.63
C GLY A 322 9.99 18.47 -19.35
N THR A 323 10.29 17.56 -20.28
CA THR A 323 10.04 16.12 -20.09
C THR A 323 10.98 15.51 -19.07
N ILE A 324 12.26 15.91 -19.05
CA ILE A 324 13.22 15.49 -18.04
C ILE A 324 12.76 15.95 -16.65
N VAL A 325 12.43 17.23 -16.49
CA VAL A 325 11.96 17.78 -15.22
C VAL A 325 10.65 17.12 -14.78
N GLY A 326 9.70 16.93 -15.70
CA GLY A 326 8.43 16.25 -15.43
C GLY A 326 8.63 14.80 -15.00
N LEU A 327 9.55 14.07 -15.62
CA LEU A 327 9.88 12.69 -15.25
C LEU A 327 10.50 12.61 -13.85
N ILE A 328 11.42 13.53 -13.51
CA ILE A 328 12.02 13.60 -12.18
C ILE A 328 10.94 13.86 -11.12
N LEU A 329 10.07 14.84 -11.34
CA LEU A 329 8.97 15.16 -10.43
C LEU A 329 7.99 13.99 -10.27
N ALA A 330 7.61 13.36 -11.39
CA ALA A 330 6.74 12.19 -11.38
C ALA A 330 7.36 11.04 -10.58
N CYS A 331 8.67 10.79 -10.75
CA CYS A 331 9.40 9.77 -10.02
C CYS A 331 9.41 10.06 -8.52
N VAL A 332 9.73 11.29 -8.11
CA VAL A 332 9.79 11.69 -6.69
C VAL A 332 8.42 11.56 -6.01
N VAL A 333 7.37 12.10 -6.63
CA VAL A 333 6.01 12.05 -6.06
C VAL A 333 5.49 10.62 -6.01
N THR A 334 5.73 9.83 -7.07
CA THR A 334 5.35 8.42 -7.11
C THR A 334 6.10 7.63 -6.05
N ALA A 335 7.42 7.82 -5.93
CA ALA A 335 8.24 7.16 -4.92
C ALA A 335 7.74 7.49 -3.51
N GLN A 336 7.43 8.75 -3.22
CA GLN A 336 6.86 9.17 -1.94
C GLN A 336 5.53 8.47 -1.66
N PHE A 337 4.62 8.43 -2.65
CA PHE A 337 3.31 7.78 -2.49
C PHE A 337 3.42 6.26 -2.24
N PHE A 338 4.24 5.58 -3.04
CA PHE A 338 4.47 4.13 -2.90
C PHE A 338 5.20 3.79 -1.60
N LEU A 339 6.10 4.67 -1.14
CA LEU A 339 6.74 4.55 0.17
C LEU A 339 5.66 4.62 1.27
N PHE A 340 4.78 5.62 1.27
CA PHE A 340 3.70 5.71 2.28
C PHE A 340 2.77 4.50 2.28
N LEU A 341 2.45 3.95 1.11
CA LEU A 341 1.59 2.77 1.01
C LEU A 341 2.34 1.44 1.21
N GLU A 342 3.68 1.46 1.24
CA GLU A 342 4.55 0.29 1.27
C GLU A 342 4.28 -0.69 0.12
N PHE A 343 4.07 -0.12 -1.07
CA PHE A 343 3.97 -0.89 -2.30
C PHE A 343 5.27 -0.84 -3.09
N PRO A 344 5.57 -1.88 -3.90
CA PRO A 344 6.73 -1.84 -4.78
C PRO A 344 6.56 -0.71 -5.79
N PHE A 345 7.62 0.08 -5.95
CA PHE A 345 7.62 1.23 -6.87
C PHE A 345 7.31 0.77 -8.30
N LYS A 346 6.24 1.34 -8.88
CA LYS A 346 5.87 1.08 -10.26
C LYS A 346 5.51 2.39 -10.95
N LEU A 347 6.39 2.84 -11.83
CA LEU A 347 6.14 3.99 -12.71
C LEU A 347 5.56 3.49 -14.03
N THR A 348 4.38 3.98 -14.41
CA THR A 348 3.80 3.73 -15.74
C THR A 348 3.90 5.00 -16.56
N PHE A 349 4.63 4.96 -17.67
CA PHE A 349 4.85 6.13 -18.52
C PHE A 349 3.76 6.22 -19.62
N PRO A 350 2.93 7.29 -19.64
CA PRO A 350 1.83 7.41 -20.60
C PRO A 350 2.33 7.96 -21.94
N TYR A 351 2.87 7.10 -22.80
CA TYR A 351 3.44 7.49 -24.10
C TYR A 351 2.41 8.20 -25.00
N GLU A 352 1.14 7.78 -24.97
CA GLU A 352 0.07 8.35 -25.80
C GLU A 352 -0.14 9.84 -25.50
N LEU A 353 -0.21 10.20 -24.22
CA LEU A 353 -0.40 11.59 -23.79
C LEU A 353 0.79 12.47 -24.16
N VAL A 354 2.01 11.95 -24.02
CA VAL A 354 3.23 12.69 -24.36
C VAL A 354 3.28 13.00 -25.86
N VAL A 355 2.98 12.01 -26.71
CA VAL A 355 2.96 12.21 -28.16
C VAL A 355 1.91 13.23 -28.58
N VAL A 356 0.69 13.15 -28.01
CA VAL A 356 -0.38 14.13 -28.29
C VAL A 356 0.04 15.55 -27.85
N MET A 357 0.65 15.70 -26.67
CA MET A 357 1.12 16.99 -26.18
C MET A 357 2.23 17.58 -27.05
N TYR A 358 3.16 16.75 -27.51
CA TYR A 358 4.23 17.18 -28.42
C TYR A 358 3.67 17.66 -29.77
N ALA A 359 2.72 16.90 -30.33
CA ALA A 359 2.06 17.27 -31.57
C ALA A 359 1.30 18.61 -31.42
N LEU A 360 0.59 18.81 -30.31
CA LEU A 360 -0.09 20.07 -30.01
C LEU A 360 0.90 21.22 -29.85
N ALA A 361 2.02 21.04 -29.15
CA ALA A 361 3.03 22.07 -28.97
C ALA A 361 3.65 22.53 -30.30
N VAL A 362 3.95 21.59 -31.21
CA VAL A 362 4.44 21.90 -32.56
C VAL A 362 3.38 22.66 -33.36
N ALA A 363 2.12 22.23 -33.30
CA ALA A 363 1.03 22.90 -34.00
C ALA A 363 0.79 24.32 -33.46
N THR A 364 0.77 24.52 -32.15
CA THR A 364 0.55 25.84 -31.54
C THR A 364 1.70 26.80 -31.83
N THR A 365 2.95 26.30 -31.86
CA THR A 365 4.13 27.07 -32.28
C THR A 365 3.96 27.64 -33.68
N PHE A 366 3.53 26.81 -34.63
CA PHE A 366 3.32 27.23 -36.01
C PHE A 366 2.36 28.44 -36.07
N PHE A 367 1.22 28.35 -35.38
CA PHE A 367 0.26 29.46 -35.34
C PHE A 367 0.82 30.69 -34.62
N ALA A 368 1.55 30.50 -33.52
CA ALA A 368 2.13 31.59 -32.73
C ALA A 368 3.12 32.44 -33.54
N VAL A 369 3.89 31.83 -34.43
CA VAL A 369 4.85 32.54 -35.31
C VAL A 369 4.18 33.08 -36.57
N TYR A 370 3.30 32.28 -37.19
CA TYR A 370 2.68 32.65 -38.46
C TYR A 370 1.86 33.94 -38.36
N ILE A 371 1.11 34.12 -37.27
CA ILE A 371 0.24 35.29 -37.04
C ILE A 371 1.03 36.61 -37.04
N PRO A 372 2.06 36.83 -36.20
CA PRO A 372 2.81 38.08 -36.16
C PRO A 372 3.70 38.28 -37.40
N VAL A 373 4.39 37.26 -37.90
CA VAL A 373 5.29 37.40 -39.06
C VAL A 373 4.50 37.74 -40.32
N SER A 374 3.32 37.16 -40.51
CA SER A 374 2.44 37.51 -41.64
C SER A 374 2.01 38.98 -41.60
N LYS A 375 1.80 39.55 -40.41
CA LYS A 375 1.49 40.99 -40.25
C LYS A 375 2.68 41.85 -40.67
N VAL A 376 3.90 41.51 -40.27
CA VAL A 376 5.12 42.25 -40.64
C VAL A 376 5.43 42.13 -42.13
N ASN A 377 5.25 40.95 -42.73
CA ASN A 377 5.50 40.73 -44.15
C ASN A 377 4.62 41.60 -45.05
N LYS A 378 3.39 41.91 -44.62
CA LYS A 378 2.47 42.80 -45.35
C LYS A 378 2.84 44.28 -45.28
N GLN A 379 3.75 44.68 -44.39
CA GLN A 379 4.20 46.07 -44.29
C GLN A 379 5.22 46.42 -45.38
N ARG A 380 5.22 47.69 -45.82
CA ARG A 380 6.19 48.20 -46.81
C ARG A 380 7.56 48.34 -46.16
N VAL A 381 8.61 47.92 -46.88
CA VAL A 381 10.02 47.97 -46.42
C VAL A 381 10.42 49.36 -45.93
N ALA A 382 9.97 50.42 -46.61
CA ALA A 382 10.24 51.80 -46.21
C ALA A 382 9.61 52.21 -44.85
N GLN A 383 8.50 51.60 -44.45
CA GLN A 383 7.87 51.81 -43.14
C GLN A 383 8.58 50.99 -42.05
N THR A 384 8.97 49.76 -42.39
CA THR A 384 9.71 48.84 -41.51
C THR A 384 11.07 49.44 -41.08
N ILE A 385 11.80 50.06 -42.01
CA ILE A 385 13.12 50.69 -41.74
C ILE A 385 12.99 52.01 -40.99
N LYS A 386 11.88 52.75 -41.16
CA LYS A 386 11.68 54.04 -40.49
C LYS A 386 11.37 53.94 -39.00
N GLY A 387 11.18 52.72 -38.48
CA GLY A 387 10.79 52.49 -37.08
C GLY A 387 9.51 53.23 -36.73
N SER A 388 8.43 53.05 -37.51
CA SER A 388 7.14 53.62 -37.11
C SER A 388 6.59 52.83 -35.91
N ALA A 389 6.54 53.54 -34.78
CA ALA A 389 6.03 53.17 -33.46
C ALA A 389 4.75 52.32 -33.46
#